data_AF-A0A158QHB5-F1
#
_entry.id   AF-A0A158QHB5-F1
#
_cell.length_a   1.000
_cell.length_b   1.000
_cell.length_c   1.000
_cell.angle_alpha   90.00
_cell.angle_beta   90.00
_cell.angle_gamma   90.00
#
_symmetry.space_group_name_H-M   'P 1'
#
loop_
_entity.id
_entity.type
_entity.pdbx_description
1 polymer ?
#
loop_
_entity_poly.entity_id
_entity_poly.type
_entity_poly.pdbx_seq_one_letter_code
_entity_poly.pdbx_strand_id
1 'polypeptide(L)'
;MWWNKGQQTRWYETSVDELAKLANTCHRVALTDFGCAIKTDTALEDEKNRSHSGNSALWAPEVAEYFAKENHFKENGVPAALYKRSDLWATATIVYQLFGESNPFFSESARNVTLLNSKDYEESQLPATPKEAPIVMDWLLTACLRRDPSFRPPAILVADILHTWCLLKLLKRILPGDRYREVVPLIPLPAELLANICIKSDESTTSIREVWSEIELHAMKFYRRLRQQRRWFQSDDNSLRQSLRRLLELLWTADLLLGPAKATLGIRYLFYQRVKLERFAYCLAFVQLAEIVS
;
A
#
# COMPACT_ATOMS: atom_id res chain seq x y z
N MET A 1 55.08 18.91 -22.13
CA MET A 1 55.06 17.89 -21.05
C MET A 1 54.61 18.55 -19.75
N TRP A 2 53.30 18.74 -19.54
CA TRP A 2 52.72 19.02 -18.21
C TRP A 2 51.30 18.44 -18.22
N TRP A 3 51.14 17.25 -17.64
CA TRP A 3 49.85 16.62 -17.40
C TRP A 3 49.28 17.18 -16.09
N ASN A 4 48.09 17.76 -16.16
CA ASN A 4 47.38 18.30 -15.01
C ASN A 4 46.70 17.14 -14.27
N LYS A 5 47.34 16.62 -13.22
CA LYS A 5 46.71 15.69 -12.26
C LYS A 5 45.81 16.49 -11.33
N GLY A 6 44.51 16.54 -11.60
CA GLY A 6 43.59 17.26 -10.72
C GLY A 6 42.10 17.01 -10.89
N GLN A 7 41.66 16.06 -11.72
CA GLN A 7 40.24 15.76 -11.88
C GLN A 7 39.99 14.27 -12.14
N GLN A 8 40.22 13.45 -11.13
CA GLN A 8 39.63 12.12 -11.08
C GLN A 8 39.41 11.78 -9.61
N THR A 9 38.31 11.06 -9.34
CA THR A 9 37.83 10.60 -8.01
C THR A 9 37.04 11.61 -7.17
N ARG A 10 35.81 11.95 -7.60
CA ARG A 10 34.74 12.36 -6.66
C ARG A 10 33.34 11.80 -6.96
N TRP A 11 33.19 11.04 -8.06
CA TRP A 11 31.89 10.53 -8.51
C TRP A 11 31.63 9.05 -8.17
N TYR A 12 32.61 8.35 -7.59
CA TYR A 12 32.51 6.91 -7.27
C TYR A 12 32.43 6.58 -5.78
N GLU A 13 32.78 7.50 -4.87
CA GLU A 13 32.75 7.25 -3.42
C GLU A 13 31.36 7.43 -2.79
N THR A 14 30.48 8.20 -3.42
CA THR A 14 29.13 8.48 -2.88
C THR A 14 28.15 7.31 -3.00
N SER A 15 28.45 6.24 -3.76
CA SER A 15 27.50 5.14 -3.98
C SER A 15 27.66 3.97 -3.02
N VAL A 16 28.90 3.60 -2.66
CA VAL A 16 29.15 2.38 -1.87
C VAL A 16 28.90 2.61 -0.38
N ASP A 17 29.34 3.75 0.17
CA ASP A 17 29.15 4.08 1.59
C ASP A 17 27.69 4.40 1.93
N GLU A 18 26.94 5.01 1.00
CA GLU A 18 25.49 5.18 1.16
C GLU A 18 24.76 3.84 1.11
N LEU A 19 25.11 2.96 0.16
CA LEU A 19 24.51 1.63 0.07
C LEU A 19 24.84 0.77 1.31
N ALA A 20 26.06 0.88 1.84
CA ALA A 20 26.47 0.22 3.08
C ALA A 20 25.75 0.77 4.31
N LYS A 21 25.59 2.11 4.41
CA LYS A 21 24.75 2.73 5.44
C LYS A 21 23.29 2.28 5.34
N LEU A 22 22.73 2.24 4.14
CA LEU A 22 21.36 1.75 3.91
C LEU A 22 21.19 0.27 4.27
N ALA A 23 22.15 -0.58 3.90
CA ALA A 23 22.16 -1.99 4.30
C ALA A 23 22.23 -2.15 5.83
N ASN A 24 23.00 -1.30 6.51
CA ASN A 24 23.12 -1.28 7.97
C ASN A 24 21.91 -0.63 8.69
N THR A 25 21.01 0.03 7.97
CA THR A 25 19.72 0.54 8.49
C THR A 25 18.53 -0.37 8.18
N CYS A 26 18.77 -1.60 7.72
CA CYS A 26 17.69 -2.53 7.38
C CYS A 26 16.99 -3.04 8.65
N HIS A 27 15.91 -2.36 9.04
CA HIS A 27 15.06 -2.78 10.13
C HIS A 27 14.15 -3.92 9.65
N ARG A 28 14.15 -5.02 10.40
CA ARG A 28 13.21 -6.12 10.22
C ARG A 28 12.11 -5.99 11.26
N VAL A 29 10.88 -5.94 10.80
CA VAL A 29 9.69 -5.87 11.67
C VAL A 29 8.99 -7.22 11.62
N ALA A 30 8.60 -7.73 12.78
CA ALA A 30 7.81 -8.94 12.92
C ALA A 30 6.59 -8.63 13.79
N LEU A 31 5.44 -9.19 13.42
CA LEU A 31 4.29 -9.25 14.31
C LEU A 31 4.59 -10.29 15.40
N THR A 32 4.25 -9.93 16.63
CA THR A 32 4.44 -10.77 17.82
C THR A 32 3.16 -10.76 18.65
N ASP A 33 3.15 -11.52 19.74
CA ASP A 33 2.03 -11.63 20.68
C ASP A 33 0.70 -12.03 20.03
N PHE A 34 0.69 -13.27 19.52
CA PHE A 34 -0.51 -13.87 18.90
C PHE A 34 -1.51 -14.40 19.94
N GLY A 35 -1.40 -14.03 21.23
CA GLY A 35 -2.30 -14.50 22.29
C GLY A 35 -3.77 -14.10 22.09
N CYS A 36 -4.01 -13.02 21.32
CA CYS A 36 -5.35 -12.55 20.96
C CYS A 36 -5.71 -12.80 19.47
N ALA A 37 -4.89 -13.56 18.74
CA ALA A 37 -5.10 -13.78 17.31
C ALA A 37 -6.29 -14.73 17.06
N ILE A 38 -7.07 -14.43 16.02
CA ILE A 38 -8.24 -15.23 15.64
C ILE A 38 -7.95 -15.96 14.34
N LYS A 39 -8.07 -17.29 14.36
CA LYS A 39 -8.00 -18.11 13.15
C LYS A 39 -9.37 -18.17 12.48
N THR A 40 -9.47 -17.64 11.25
CA THR A 40 -10.76 -17.53 10.52
C THR A 40 -11.07 -18.71 9.61
N ASP A 41 -10.11 -19.59 9.32
CA ASP A 41 -10.22 -20.68 8.32
C ASP A 41 -10.82 -21.98 8.84
N THR A 42 -11.10 -22.09 10.14
CA THR A 42 -11.80 -23.27 10.69
C THR A 42 -13.29 -22.96 10.76
N ALA A 43 -14.01 -23.35 9.69
CA ALA A 43 -15.38 -23.80 9.88
C ALA A 43 -15.32 -24.95 10.88
N LEU A 44 -16.14 -24.88 11.95
CA LEU A 44 -16.25 -25.86 13.04
C LEU A 44 -15.27 -25.64 14.22
N GLU A 45 -15.81 -25.10 15.33
CA GLU A 45 -15.99 -25.83 16.61
C GLU A 45 -15.78 -25.04 17.91
N ASP A 46 -15.31 -23.78 17.91
CA ASP A 46 -15.27 -23.02 19.18
C ASP A 46 -15.58 -21.53 19.00
N GLU A 47 -16.81 -21.28 18.58
CA GLU A 47 -17.43 -19.96 18.60
C GLU A 47 -17.64 -19.43 20.03
N LYS A 48 -17.67 -20.32 21.04
CA LYS A 48 -17.94 -19.98 22.44
C LYS A 48 -16.73 -19.47 23.24
N ASN A 49 -15.50 -19.65 22.75
CA ASN A 49 -14.28 -19.43 23.54
C ASN A 49 -13.22 -18.57 22.83
N ARG A 50 -13.65 -17.64 21.98
CA ARG A 50 -12.72 -16.65 21.43
C ARG A 50 -12.44 -15.59 22.49
N SER A 51 -11.20 -15.56 22.99
CA SER A 51 -10.72 -14.51 23.88
C SER A 51 -10.56 -13.22 23.09
N HIS A 52 -11.51 -12.31 23.24
CA HIS A 52 -11.48 -10.98 22.60
C HIS A 52 -10.64 -9.95 23.39
N SER A 53 -9.64 -10.41 24.12
CA SER A 53 -8.81 -9.64 25.07
C SER A 53 -7.75 -8.74 24.44
N GLY A 54 -7.92 -8.36 23.17
CA GLY A 54 -6.99 -7.48 22.46
C GLY A 54 -7.11 -6.02 22.88
N ASN A 55 -6.22 -5.16 22.37
CA ASN A 55 -6.25 -3.72 22.62
C ASN A 55 -7.55 -3.09 22.06
N SER A 56 -8.47 -2.74 22.94
CA SER A 56 -9.79 -2.21 22.56
C SER A 56 -9.74 -0.82 21.93
N ALA A 57 -8.68 -0.03 22.21
CA ALA A 57 -8.49 1.28 21.58
C ALA A 57 -8.26 1.16 20.06
N LEU A 58 -7.71 0.04 19.60
CA LEU A 58 -7.43 -0.23 18.19
C LEU A 58 -8.37 -1.29 17.59
N TRP A 59 -9.51 -1.55 18.24
CA TRP A 59 -10.58 -2.28 17.57
C TRP A 59 -11.12 -1.45 16.42
N ALA A 60 -11.16 -2.07 15.24
CA ALA A 60 -11.78 -1.47 14.09
C ALA A 60 -13.27 -1.16 14.37
N PRO A 61 -13.86 -0.15 13.72
CA PRO A 61 -15.23 0.32 13.96
C PRO A 61 -16.27 -0.79 14.03
N GLU A 62 -16.23 -1.74 13.08
CA GLU A 62 -17.15 -2.86 13.01
C GLU A 62 -17.05 -3.79 14.23
N VAL A 63 -15.83 -3.98 14.75
CA VAL A 63 -15.55 -4.80 15.93
C VAL A 63 -15.98 -4.07 17.19
N ALA A 64 -15.61 -2.79 17.31
CA ALA A 64 -15.98 -1.95 18.45
C ALA A 64 -17.50 -1.78 18.56
N GLU A 65 -18.20 -1.60 17.43
CA GLU A 65 -19.65 -1.49 17.39
C GLU A 65 -20.35 -2.81 17.74
N TYR A 66 -19.83 -3.94 17.26
CA TYR A 66 -20.33 -5.27 17.61
C TYR A 66 -20.30 -5.50 19.13
N PHE A 67 -19.15 -5.27 19.78
CA PHE A 67 -19.03 -5.47 21.23
C PHE A 67 -19.73 -4.40 22.07
N ALA A 68 -19.91 -3.18 21.55
CA ALA A 68 -20.64 -2.15 22.26
C ALA A 68 -22.17 -2.34 22.25
N LYS A 69 -22.70 -3.08 21.26
CA LYS A 69 -24.15 -3.36 21.15
C LYS A 69 -24.59 -4.58 21.97
N GLU A 70 -23.66 -5.46 22.36
CA GLU A 70 -24.02 -6.74 22.99
C GLU A 70 -23.81 -6.78 24.51
N ASN A 71 -24.92 -6.67 25.25
CA ASN A 71 -25.19 -7.46 26.46
C ASN A 71 -25.55 -8.94 26.12
N HIS A 72 -25.18 -9.40 24.92
CA HIS A 72 -25.50 -10.70 24.36
C HIS A 72 -24.21 -11.48 24.09
N PHE A 73 -23.53 -11.89 25.16
CA PHE A 73 -22.71 -13.12 25.17
C PHE A 73 -23.60 -14.37 24.93
N LYS A 74 -24.54 -14.33 23.99
CA LYS A 74 -25.57 -15.35 23.81
C LYS A 74 -25.29 -16.17 22.56
N GLU A 75 -24.71 -17.33 22.86
CA GLU A 75 -24.86 -18.63 22.18
C GLU A 75 -24.25 -18.82 20.80
N ASN A 76 -24.20 -17.80 19.94
CA ASN A 76 -23.61 -17.89 18.59
C ASN A 76 -22.37 -17.01 18.56
N GLY A 77 -21.20 -17.58 18.31
CA GLY A 77 -19.95 -16.85 18.46
C GLY A 77 -19.77 -15.76 17.43
N VAL A 78 -18.68 -15.00 17.59
CA VAL A 78 -18.42 -13.84 16.74
C VAL A 78 -18.16 -14.27 15.29
N PRO A 79 -18.81 -13.69 14.28
CA PRO A 79 -18.59 -14.07 12.89
C PRO A 79 -17.15 -13.81 12.44
N ALA A 80 -16.50 -14.79 11.80
CA ALA A 80 -15.14 -14.61 11.25
C ALA A 80 -15.07 -13.47 10.20
N ALA A 81 -16.18 -13.22 9.51
CA ALA A 81 -16.30 -12.12 8.55
C ALA A 81 -16.12 -10.73 9.19
N LEU A 82 -16.38 -10.60 10.50
CA LEU A 82 -16.21 -9.34 11.25
C LEU A 82 -14.75 -8.88 11.21
N TYR A 83 -13.81 -9.81 11.36
CA TYR A 83 -12.38 -9.52 11.44
C TYR A 83 -11.69 -9.38 10.07
N LYS A 84 -12.42 -9.64 8.96
CA LYS A 84 -11.85 -9.76 7.61
C LYS A 84 -11.03 -8.54 7.18
N ARG A 85 -11.35 -7.34 7.68
CA ARG A 85 -10.71 -6.05 7.34
C ARG A 85 -10.24 -5.26 8.57
N SER A 86 -10.28 -5.86 9.74
CA SER A 86 -10.02 -5.15 11.00
C SER A 86 -8.52 -4.91 11.22
N ASP A 87 -7.68 -5.92 10.95
CA ASP A 87 -6.22 -5.78 11.05
C ASP A 87 -5.67 -4.70 10.12
N LEU A 88 -6.28 -4.56 8.94
CA LEU A 88 -5.90 -3.52 7.98
C LEU A 88 -6.19 -2.12 8.52
N TRP A 89 -7.35 -1.94 9.17
CA TRP A 89 -7.71 -0.68 9.81
C TRP A 89 -6.71 -0.36 10.93
N ALA A 90 -6.44 -1.33 11.82
CA ALA A 90 -5.49 -1.15 12.91
C ALA A 90 -4.07 -0.81 12.39
N THR A 91 -3.61 -1.53 11.36
CA THR A 91 -2.31 -1.28 10.72
C THR A 91 -2.23 0.13 10.13
N ALA A 92 -3.32 0.63 9.53
CA ALA A 92 -3.35 1.98 8.98
C ALA A 92 -3.22 3.06 10.07
N THR A 93 -3.73 2.82 11.29
CA THR A 93 -3.53 3.79 12.41
C THR A 93 -2.06 3.92 12.82
N ILE A 94 -1.27 2.84 12.71
CA ILE A 94 0.15 2.79 13.08
C ILE A 94 1.00 3.61 12.10
N VAL A 95 0.52 3.85 10.88
CA VAL A 95 1.24 4.64 9.87
C VAL A 95 1.53 6.06 10.36
N TYR A 96 0.63 6.67 11.14
CA TYR A 96 0.92 7.98 11.76
C TYR A 96 2.19 7.92 12.63
N GLN A 97 2.29 6.92 13.50
CA GLN A 97 3.45 6.70 14.37
C GLN A 97 4.72 6.38 13.58
N LEU A 98 4.59 5.62 12.48
CA LEU A 98 5.72 5.28 11.60
C LEU A 98 6.38 6.53 11.00
N PHE A 99 5.62 7.59 10.78
CA PHE A 99 6.10 8.88 10.25
C PHE A 99 6.24 9.97 11.33
N GLY A 100 6.32 9.58 12.61
CA GLY A 100 6.61 10.49 13.72
C GLY A 100 5.41 11.28 14.27
N GLU A 101 4.21 11.02 13.76
CA GLU A 101 2.97 11.62 14.25
C GLU A 101 2.31 10.76 15.33
N SER A 102 1.39 11.36 16.11
CA SER A 102 0.63 10.60 17.12
C SER A 102 -0.47 9.76 16.47
N ASN A 103 -0.71 8.55 17.00
CA ASN A 103 -1.84 7.74 16.55
C ASN A 103 -3.15 8.43 16.95
N PRO A 104 -4.09 8.67 16.01
CA PRO A 104 -5.33 9.38 16.30
C PRO A 104 -6.26 8.67 17.30
N PHE A 105 -6.08 7.37 17.52
CA PHE A 105 -6.92 6.54 18.39
C PHE A 105 -6.20 6.03 19.64
N PHE A 106 -4.90 6.30 19.76
CA PHE A 106 -4.08 5.78 20.85
C PHE A 106 -3.25 6.89 21.50
N SER A 107 -3.48 7.12 22.79
CA SER A 107 -2.82 8.18 23.54
C SER A 107 -1.53 7.66 24.17
N GLU A 108 -0.38 8.09 23.66
CA GLU A 108 0.91 7.80 24.28
C GLU A 108 1.58 9.06 24.84
N SER A 109 1.35 10.26 24.26
CA SER A 109 1.98 11.50 24.77
C SER A 109 1.45 12.85 24.20
N ALA A 110 0.33 12.88 23.45
CA ALA A 110 -0.06 14.08 22.70
C ALA A 110 -0.73 15.16 23.55
N ARG A 111 0.03 16.20 23.93
CA ARG A 111 -0.53 17.50 24.30
C ARG A 111 -1.05 18.15 23.01
N ASN A 112 -2.38 18.28 22.86
CA ASN A 112 -3.10 19.01 21.79
C ASN A 112 -3.71 18.21 20.62
N VAL A 113 -3.86 16.88 20.71
CA VAL A 113 -4.66 16.12 19.72
C VAL A 113 -5.92 15.57 20.39
N THR A 114 -7.09 15.88 19.82
CA THR A 114 -8.37 15.29 20.25
C THR A 114 -8.32 13.80 19.93
N LEU A 115 -8.29 12.96 20.98
CA LEU A 115 -8.28 11.52 20.84
C LEU A 115 -9.60 11.08 20.19
N LEU A 116 -9.51 10.44 19.03
CA LEU A 116 -10.67 9.88 18.34
C LEU A 116 -11.02 8.53 18.99
N ASN A 117 -12.31 8.22 18.99
CA ASN A 117 -12.79 6.91 19.42
C ASN A 117 -13.08 6.07 18.17
N SER A 118 -12.49 4.87 18.13
CA SER A 118 -12.60 3.97 16.99
C SER A 118 -14.05 3.57 16.68
N LYS A 119 -14.95 3.61 17.67
CA LYS A 119 -16.37 3.30 17.52
C LYS A 119 -17.13 4.37 16.73
N ASP A 120 -16.88 5.66 16.94
CA ASP A 120 -17.79 6.75 16.53
C ASP A 120 -17.10 7.95 15.86
N TYR A 121 -15.79 7.90 15.60
CA TYR A 121 -15.11 8.94 14.81
C TYR A 121 -15.75 9.15 13.44
N GLU A 122 -15.75 10.39 12.96
CA GLU A 122 -16.07 10.70 11.56
C GLU A 122 -14.80 10.69 10.72
N GLU A 123 -14.87 10.18 9.49
CA GLU A 123 -13.71 10.10 8.60
C GLU A 123 -13.12 11.48 8.25
N SER A 124 -13.94 12.54 8.34
CA SER A 124 -13.53 13.95 8.22
C SER A 124 -12.68 14.46 9.40
N GLN A 125 -12.73 13.79 10.55
CA GLN A 125 -11.96 14.14 11.74
C GLN A 125 -10.54 13.53 11.73
N LEU A 126 -10.24 12.64 10.78
CA LEU A 126 -8.93 12.04 10.67
C LEU A 126 -7.88 13.13 10.37
N PRO A 127 -6.72 13.11 11.05
CA PRO A 127 -5.62 14.01 10.73
C PRO A 127 -5.17 13.81 9.28
N ALA A 128 -4.69 14.89 8.66
CA ALA A 128 -4.03 14.80 7.36
C ALA A 128 -2.85 13.82 7.43
N THR A 129 -2.53 13.22 6.29
CA THR A 129 -1.39 12.32 6.18
C THR A 129 -0.10 13.02 6.63
N PRO A 130 0.80 12.32 7.34
CA PRO A 130 2.10 12.88 7.73
C PRO A 130 2.86 13.41 6.52
N LYS A 131 3.51 14.57 6.66
CA LYS A 131 4.15 15.30 5.54
C LYS A 131 5.31 14.51 4.91
N GLU A 132 5.97 13.69 5.71
CA GLU A 132 7.09 12.84 5.33
C GLU A 132 6.63 11.54 4.67
N ALA A 133 5.34 11.22 4.75
CA ALA A 133 4.79 10.03 4.14
C ALA A 133 4.68 10.19 2.62
N PRO A 134 4.97 9.12 1.84
CA PRO A 134 4.75 9.15 0.40
C PRO A 134 3.29 9.41 0.02
N ILE A 135 3.05 10.04 -1.14
CA ILE A 135 1.69 10.32 -1.67
C ILE A 135 0.74 9.10 -1.68
N VAL A 136 1.28 7.88 -1.88
CA VAL A 136 0.46 6.65 -1.85
C VAL A 136 -0.12 6.36 -0.46
N MET A 137 0.42 6.97 0.60
CA MET A 137 -0.08 6.86 1.96
C MET A 137 -1.36 7.66 2.18
N ASP A 138 -1.59 8.77 1.45
CA ASP A 138 -2.88 9.49 1.48
C ASP A 138 -4.02 8.56 1.12
N TRP A 139 -3.85 7.84 0.01
CA TRP A 139 -4.80 6.83 -0.41
C TRP A 139 -4.96 5.74 0.64
N LEU A 140 -3.84 5.19 1.13
CA LEU A 140 -3.86 4.09 2.09
C LEU A 140 -4.65 4.47 3.33
N LEU A 141 -4.36 5.63 3.94
CA LEU A 141 -5.05 6.11 5.12
C LEU A 141 -6.54 6.35 4.83
N THR A 142 -6.86 7.05 3.74
CA THR A 142 -8.24 7.34 3.34
C THR A 142 -9.06 6.07 3.08
N ALA A 143 -8.46 5.06 2.45
CA ALA A 143 -9.14 3.82 2.05
C ALA A 143 -9.17 2.77 3.15
N CYS A 144 -8.16 2.70 4.02
CA CYS A 144 -8.08 1.70 5.09
C CYS A 144 -8.79 2.16 6.38
N LEU A 145 -8.85 3.46 6.64
CA LEU A 145 -9.56 4.04 7.80
C LEU A 145 -11.02 4.40 7.48
N ARG A 146 -11.62 3.75 6.48
CA ARG A 146 -13.07 3.81 6.24
C ARG A 146 -13.80 3.13 7.40
N ARG A 147 -14.90 3.72 7.90
CA ARG A 147 -15.67 3.10 8.99
C ARG A 147 -16.31 1.79 8.54
N ASP A 148 -16.99 1.83 7.41
CA ASP A 148 -17.62 0.64 6.85
C ASP A 148 -16.56 -0.25 6.16
N PRO A 149 -16.36 -1.49 6.65
CA PRO A 149 -15.33 -2.40 6.16
C PRO A 149 -15.55 -2.84 4.69
N SER A 150 -16.77 -2.69 4.15
CA SER A 150 -17.08 -3.00 2.74
C SER A 150 -16.40 -2.05 1.75
N PHE A 151 -16.14 -0.80 2.18
CA PHE A 151 -15.40 0.20 1.40
C PHE A 151 -13.88 0.10 1.56
N ARG A 152 -13.37 -0.73 2.49
CA ARG A 152 -11.92 -0.93 2.62
C ARG A 152 -11.42 -1.82 1.46
N PRO A 153 -10.19 -1.61 0.94
CA PRO A 153 -9.55 -2.54 0.01
C PRO A 153 -9.01 -3.76 0.75
N PRO A 154 -8.86 -4.94 0.09
CA PRO A 154 -8.35 -6.12 0.77
C PRO A 154 -6.88 -5.93 1.12
N ALA A 155 -6.43 -6.42 2.28
CA ALA A 155 -5.05 -6.20 2.76
C ALA A 155 -4.00 -6.65 1.72
N ILE A 156 -4.27 -7.75 1.03
CA ILE A 156 -3.41 -8.25 -0.06
C ILE A 156 -3.26 -7.24 -1.22
N LEU A 157 -4.31 -6.45 -1.53
CA LEU A 157 -4.25 -5.41 -2.55
C LEU A 157 -3.43 -4.22 -2.11
N VAL A 158 -3.62 -3.77 -0.87
CA VAL A 158 -2.82 -2.68 -0.29
C VAL A 158 -1.35 -3.08 -0.30
N ALA A 159 -1.02 -4.30 0.12
CA ALA A 159 0.34 -4.83 0.06
C ALA A 159 0.90 -4.87 -1.37
N ASP A 160 0.13 -5.34 -2.37
CA ASP A 160 0.58 -5.39 -3.77
C ASP A 160 0.87 -3.99 -4.34
N ILE A 161 0.04 -2.99 -4.02
CA ILE A 161 0.26 -1.59 -4.42
C ILE A 161 1.53 -1.03 -3.76
N LEU A 162 1.68 -1.20 -2.45
CA LEU A 162 2.86 -0.73 -1.72
C LEU A 162 4.15 -1.41 -2.20
N HIS A 163 4.11 -2.71 -2.47
CA HIS A 163 5.24 -3.43 -3.06
C HIS A 163 5.60 -2.87 -4.44
N THR A 164 4.60 -2.64 -5.29
CA THR A 164 4.80 -2.03 -6.62
C THR A 164 5.41 -0.64 -6.50
N TRP A 165 4.90 0.20 -5.59
CA TRP A 165 5.46 1.53 -5.33
C TRP A 165 6.92 1.46 -4.88
N CYS A 166 7.24 0.62 -3.88
CA CYS A 166 8.61 0.40 -3.40
C CYS A 166 9.56 -0.04 -4.53
N LEU A 167 9.10 -0.96 -5.38
CA LEU A 167 9.86 -1.47 -6.52
C LEU A 167 10.15 -0.38 -7.55
N LEU A 168 9.18 0.47 -7.86
CA LEU A 168 9.38 1.61 -8.76
C LEU A 168 10.34 2.65 -8.16
N LYS A 169 10.25 2.95 -6.86
CA LYS A 169 11.20 3.85 -6.19
C LYS A 169 12.62 3.28 -6.21
N LEU A 170 12.78 1.99 -5.96
CA LEU A 170 14.07 1.30 -6.09
C LEU A 170 14.61 1.42 -7.52
N LEU A 171 13.77 1.18 -8.52
CA LEU A 171 14.18 1.26 -9.92
C LEU A 171 14.56 2.69 -10.34
N LYS A 172 13.82 3.72 -9.88
CA LYS A 172 14.19 5.14 -10.06
C LYS A 172 15.57 5.46 -9.47
N ARG A 173 15.97 4.77 -8.39
CA ARG A 173 17.27 4.97 -7.75
C ARG A 173 18.41 4.25 -8.48
N ILE A 174 18.14 3.08 -9.05
CA ILE A 174 19.15 2.26 -9.74
C ILE A 174 19.35 2.72 -11.19
N LEU A 175 18.27 3.13 -11.88
CA LEU A 175 18.33 3.56 -13.27
C LEU A 175 18.61 5.07 -13.36
N PRO A 176 19.72 5.50 -13.99
CA PRO A 176 20.02 6.91 -14.17
C PRO A 176 19.18 7.52 -15.31
N GLY A 177 18.71 8.76 -15.10
CA GLY A 177 18.12 9.61 -16.14
C GLY A 177 16.88 9.02 -16.83
N ASP A 178 16.78 9.20 -18.14
CA ASP A 178 15.60 8.86 -18.94
C ASP A 178 15.35 7.35 -19.07
N ARG A 179 16.32 6.51 -18.72
CA ARG A 179 16.22 5.04 -18.81
C ARG A 179 15.04 4.48 -18.00
N TYR A 180 14.64 5.15 -16.92
CA TYR A 180 13.46 4.76 -16.17
C TYR A 180 12.19 4.78 -17.06
N ARG A 181 12.05 5.80 -17.91
CA ARG A 181 10.88 5.96 -18.80
C ARG A 181 10.89 4.96 -19.95
N GLU A 182 12.06 4.50 -20.36
CA GLU A 182 12.21 3.46 -21.39
C GLU A 182 11.81 2.07 -20.87
N VAL A 183 12.08 1.81 -19.59
CA VAL A 183 11.88 0.48 -18.98
C VAL A 183 10.51 0.31 -18.36
N VAL A 184 9.95 1.38 -17.77
CA VAL A 184 8.64 1.34 -17.13
C VAL A 184 7.58 1.77 -18.14
N PRO A 185 6.73 0.85 -18.65
CA PRO A 185 5.70 1.24 -19.58
C PRO A 185 4.69 2.16 -18.90
N LEU A 186 4.31 3.23 -19.61
CA LEU A 186 3.16 4.03 -19.22
C LEU A 186 1.90 3.21 -19.49
N ILE A 187 1.04 3.11 -18.47
CA ILE A 187 -0.28 2.56 -18.68
C ILE A 187 -1.12 3.58 -19.45
N PRO A 188 -1.79 3.20 -20.56
CA PRO A 188 -2.63 4.12 -21.31
C PRO A 188 -3.82 4.56 -20.45
N LEU A 189 -3.76 5.81 -19.98
CA LEU A 189 -4.80 6.43 -19.16
C LEU A 189 -5.81 7.17 -20.06
N PRO A 190 -7.12 7.11 -19.76
CA PRO A 190 -8.11 7.90 -20.49
C PRO A 190 -7.84 9.41 -20.34
N ALA A 191 -7.92 10.17 -21.42
CA ALA A 191 -7.66 11.61 -21.41
C ALA A 191 -8.65 12.36 -20.49
N GLU A 192 -9.88 11.87 -20.39
CA GLU A 192 -10.93 12.43 -19.53
C GLU A 192 -10.56 12.31 -18.05
N LEU A 193 -9.88 11.22 -17.66
CA LEU A 193 -9.42 11.03 -16.29
C LEU A 193 -8.35 12.05 -15.93
N LEU A 194 -7.38 12.26 -16.83
CA LEU A 194 -6.30 13.23 -16.62
C LEU A 194 -6.86 14.64 -16.52
N ALA A 195 -7.80 15.00 -17.40
CA ALA A 195 -8.49 16.30 -17.34
C ALA A 195 -9.27 16.46 -16.03
N ASN A 196 -10.05 15.45 -15.62
CA ASN A 196 -10.84 15.50 -14.39
C ASN A 196 -9.96 15.59 -13.13
N ILE A 197 -8.84 14.86 -13.11
CA ILE A 197 -7.87 14.93 -12.01
C ILE A 197 -7.27 16.34 -11.92
N CYS A 198 -6.80 16.91 -13.03
CA CYS A 198 -6.21 18.24 -13.05
C CYS A 198 -7.21 19.34 -12.67
N ILE A 199 -8.47 19.25 -13.10
CA ILE A 199 -9.51 20.21 -12.72
C ILE A 199 -9.80 20.11 -11.21
N LYS A 200 -9.92 18.88 -10.69
CA LYS A 200 -10.24 18.63 -9.28
C LYS A 200 -9.10 18.96 -8.32
N SER A 201 -7.84 18.94 -8.77
CA SER A 201 -6.70 19.39 -7.97
C SER A 201 -6.64 20.91 -7.82
N ASP A 202 -7.15 21.68 -8.79
CA ASP A 202 -7.21 23.15 -8.73
C ASP A 202 -8.41 23.66 -7.92
N GLU A 203 -9.50 22.89 -7.84
CA GLU A 203 -10.65 23.21 -6.99
C GLU A 203 -10.39 22.80 -5.53
N SER A 204 -10.06 23.79 -4.68
CA SER A 204 -9.74 23.66 -3.24
C SER A 204 -10.75 22.91 -2.34
N THR A 205 -11.86 22.43 -2.89
CA THR A 205 -12.95 21.76 -2.17
C THR A 205 -13.22 20.33 -2.63
N THR A 206 -12.50 19.79 -3.62
CA THR A 206 -12.71 18.39 -3.99
C THR A 206 -12.17 17.48 -2.89
N SER A 207 -13.04 16.65 -2.32
CA SER A 207 -12.62 15.69 -1.30
C SER A 207 -11.57 14.73 -1.89
N ILE A 208 -10.40 14.63 -1.25
CA ILE A 208 -9.32 13.67 -1.59
C ILE A 208 -9.87 12.24 -1.83
N ARG A 209 -10.94 11.89 -1.10
CA ARG A 209 -11.68 10.64 -1.28
C ARG A 209 -12.23 10.45 -2.69
N GLU A 210 -12.78 11.49 -3.32
CA GLU A 210 -13.34 11.41 -4.67
C GLU A 210 -12.25 11.16 -5.71
N VAL A 211 -11.11 11.85 -5.57
CA VAL A 211 -9.95 11.66 -6.43
C VAL A 211 -9.48 10.21 -6.40
N TRP A 212 -9.32 9.64 -5.19
CA TRP A 212 -8.89 8.25 -5.04
C TRP A 212 -9.90 7.23 -5.54
N SER A 213 -11.19 7.52 -5.42
CA SER A 213 -12.27 6.66 -5.94
C SER A 213 -12.21 6.58 -7.48
N GLU A 214 -11.95 7.71 -8.14
CA GLU A 214 -11.77 7.75 -9.59
C GLU A 214 -10.50 7.00 -10.05
N ILE A 215 -9.38 7.19 -9.35
CA ILE A 215 -8.14 6.46 -9.62
C ILE A 215 -8.35 4.95 -9.53
N GLU A 216 -8.98 4.47 -8.45
CA GLU A 216 -9.26 3.05 -8.26
C GLU A 216 -10.18 2.49 -9.36
N LEU A 217 -11.25 3.23 -9.71
CA LEU A 217 -12.17 2.85 -10.76
C LEU A 217 -11.46 2.70 -12.11
N HIS A 218 -10.60 3.64 -12.46
CA HIS A 218 -9.88 3.63 -13.74
C HIS A 218 -8.79 2.55 -13.80
N ALA A 219 -8.03 2.35 -12.73
CA ALA A 219 -7.12 1.21 -12.62
C ALA A 219 -7.87 -0.13 -12.78
N MET A 220 -9.07 -0.25 -12.19
CA MET A 220 -9.92 -1.44 -12.31
C MET A 220 -10.46 -1.65 -13.73
N LYS A 221 -10.87 -0.57 -14.42
CA LYS A 221 -11.26 -0.62 -15.84
C LYS A 221 -10.11 -1.11 -16.70
N PHE A 222 -8.89 -0.60 -16.49
CA PHE A 222 -7.70 -1.05 -17.19
C PHE A 222 -7.40 -2.53 -16.93
N TYR A 223 -7.42 -2.96 -15.66
CA TYR A 223 -7.30 -4.37 -15.28
C TYR A 223 -8.28 -5.27 -16.04
N ARG A 224 -9.56 -4.86 -16.12
CA ARG A 224 -10.60 -5.62 -16.82
C ARG A 224 -10.35 -5.69 -18.32
N ARG A 225 -9.94 -4.58 -18.95
CA ARG A 225 -9.56 -4.56 -20.38
C ARG A 225 -8.41 -5.52 -20.64
N LEU A 226 -7.32 -5.41 -19.87
CA LEU A 226 -6.15 -6.27 -20.03
C LEU A 226 -6.50 -7.75 -19.81
N ARG A 227 -7.42 -8.06 -18.89
CA ARG A 227 -7.92 -9.44 -18.68
C ARG A 227 -8.78 -9.93 -19.85
N GLN A 228 -9.65 -9.09 -20.40
CA GLN A 228 -10.55 -9.43 -21.52
C GLN A 228 -9.81 -9.61 -22.85
N GLN A 229 -8.74 -8.86 -23.08
CA GLN A 229 -7.86 -8.96 -24.25
C GLN A 229 -7.13 -10.31 -24.39
N ARG A 230 -7.38 -11.31 -23.53
CA ARG A 230 -6.96 -12.70 -23.79
C ARG A 230 -7.74 -13.34 -24.95
N ARG A 231 -8.87 -12.78 -25.40
CA ARG A 231 -9.79 -13.44 -26.35
C ARG A 231 -9.82 -12.89 -27.77
N TRP A 232 -9.30 -11.69 -28.05
CA TRP A 232 -9.38 -11.05 -29.38
C TRP A 232 -8.04 -10.39 -29.72
N PHE A 233 -7.36 -10.94 -30.74
CA PHE A 233 -6.02 -10.50 -31.14
C PHE A 233 -6.10 -9.47 -32.29
N GLN A 234 -5.50 -8.30 -32.08
CA GLN A 234 -4.92 -7.45 -33.13
C GLN A 234 -3.57 -6.88 -32.63
N SER A 235 -2.69 -6.56 -33.58
CA SER A 235 -1.24 -6.68 -33.49
C SER A 235 -0.46 -5.73 -32.56
N ASP A 236 -1.07 -4.71 -31.94
CA ASP A 236 -0.33 -3.67 -31.18
C ASP A 236 -0.24 -3.91 -29.66
N ASP A 237 -1.25 -4.54 -29.04
CA ASP A 237 -1.33 -4.75 -27.58
C ASP A 237 -0.34 -5.81 -27.04
N ASN A 238 0.32 -6.54 -27.94
CA ASN A 238 1.36 -7.49 -27.56
C ASN A 238 2.58 -6.78 -26.94
N SER A 239 2.84 -5.53 -27.36
CA SER A 239 3.96 -4.71 -26.87
C SER A 239 3.84 -4.40 -25.38
N LEU A 240 2.68 -3.90 -24.92
CA LEU A 240 2.48 -3.53 -23.52
C LEU A 240 2.55 -4.73 -22.57
N ARG A 241 1.91 -5.85 -22.94
CA ARG A 241 2.00 -7.10 -22.15
C ARG A 241 3.44 -7.61 -22.06
N GLN A 242 4.19 -7.53 -23.15
CA GLN A 242 5.59 -7.91 -23.17
C GLN A 242 6.44 -6.96 -22.31
N SER A 243 6.21 -5.65 -22.39
CA SER A 243 6.88 -4.65 -21.55
C SER A 243 6.57 -4.85 -20.07
N LEU A 244 5.32 -5.14 -19.70
CA LEU A 244 4.94 -5.43 -18.32
C LEU A 244 5.63 -6.70 -17.79
N ARG A 245 5.77 -7.75 -18.62
CA ARG A 245 6.50 -8.97 -18.25
C ARG A 245 7.98 -8.68 -18.04
N ARG A 246 8.61 -7.99 -18.99
CA ARG A 246 10.03 -7.58 -18.90
C ARG A 246 10.29 -6.72 -17.67
N LEU A 247 9.39 -5.77 -17.36
CA LEU A 247 9.49 -4.97 -16.15
C LEU A 247 9.41 -5.85 -14.90
N LEU A 248 8.43 -6.76 -14.82
CA LEU A 248 8.28 -7.63 -13.66
C LEU A 248 9.50 -8.56 -13.46
N GLU A 249 10.06 -9.09 -14.55
CA GLU A 249 11.30 -9.89 -14.56
C GLU A 249 12.50 -9.07 -14.08
N LEU A 250 12.65 -7.83 -14.56
CA LEU A 250 13.70 -6.92 -14.13
C LEU A 250 13.59 -6.59 -12.64
N LEU A 251 12.39 -6.25 -12.18
CA LEU A 251 12.11 -5.95 -10.78
C LEU A 251 12.42 -7.15 -9.89
N TRP A 252 11.96 -8.35 -10.28
CA TRP A 252 12.26 -9.58 -9.56
C TRP A 252 13.76 -9.85 -9.47
N THR A 253 14.48 -9.67 -10.57
CA THR A 253 15.94 -9.88 -10.62
C THR A 253 16.67 -8.92 -9.69
N ALA A 254 16.33 -7.63 -9.75
CA ALA A 254 16.92 -6.62 -8.86
C ALA A 254 16.65 -6.93 -7.38
N ASP A 255 15.41 -7.26 -7.05
CA ASP A 255 15.01 -7.63 -5.69
C ASP A 255 15.66 -8.92 -5.19
N LEU A 256 15.86 -9.91 -6.05
CA LEU A 256 16.50 -11.17 -5.68
C LEU A 256 17.97 -10.92 -5.31
N LEU A 257 18.67 -10.11 -6.12
CA LEU A 257 20.05 -9.71 -5.87
C LEU A 257 20.20 -8.93 -4.57
N LEU A 258 19.27 -8.02 -4.30
CA LEU A 258 19.28 -7.19 -3.08
C LEU A 258 18.78 -7.93 -1.84
N GLY A 259 18.09 -9.07 -2.00
CA GLY A 259 17.56 -9.88 -0.90
C GLY A 259 16.03 -9.91 -0.72
N PRO A 260 15.26 -8.83 -0.98
CA PRO A 260 13.81 -8.81 -0.76
C PRO A 260 12.96 -9.87 -1.49
N ALA A 261 13.45 -10.48 -2.58
CA ALA A 261 12.78 -11.59 -3.27
C ALA A 261 13.37 -12.98 -2.95
N LYS A 262 14.38 -13.10 -2.08
CA LYS A 262 14.93 -14.40 -1.68
C LYS A 262 13.85 -15.25 -1.02
N ALA A 263 13.75 -16.53 -1.41
CA ALA A 263 12.79 -17.46 -0.85
C ALA A 263 12.92 -17.54 0.68
N THR A 264 11.79 -17.68 1.39
CA THR A 264 11.66 -17.82 2.85
C THR A 264 12.11 -16.64 3.72
N LEU A 265 12.90 -15.70 3.17
CA LEU A 265 13.49 -14.58 3.92
C LEU A 265 13.08 -13.21 3.38
N GLY A 266 12.64 -13.14 2.12
CA GLY A 266 12.31 -11.90 1.43
C GLY A 266 10.88 -11.44 1.66
N ILE A 267 10.70 -10.21 2.12
CA ILE A 267 9.37 -9.60 2.35
C ILE A 267 8.51 -9.53 1.08
N ARG A 268 9.12 -9.53 -0.11
CA ARG A 268 8.44 -9.51 -1.42
C ARG A 268 8.37 -10.89 -2.09
N TYR A 269 8.88 -11.95 -1.47
CA TYR A 269 8.77 -13.32 -2.01
C TYR A 269 7.32 -13.71 -2.31
N LEU A 270 6.42 -13.53 -1.32
CA LEU A 270 5.01 -13.84 -1.49
C LEU A 270 4.33 -12.96 -2.55
N PHE A 271 4.82 -11.75 -2.79
CA PHE A 271 4.31 -10.88 -3.84
C PHE A 271 4.59 -11.48 -5.22
N TYR A 272 5.84 -11.88 -5.47
CA TYR A 272 6.21 -12.52 -6.73
C TYR A 272 5.55 -13.88 -6.94
N GLN A 273 5.31 -14.65 -5.86
CA GLN A 273 4.62 -15.93 -5.95
C GLN A 273 3.15 -15.79 -6.40
N ARG A 274 2.48 -14.69 -6.03
CA ARG A 274 1.04 -14.49 -6.27
C ARG A 274 0.71 -13.54 -7.42
N VAL A 275 1.62 -12.62 -7.75
CA VAL A 275 1.31 -11.53 -8.68
C VAL A 275 1.07 -12.08 -10.09
N LYS A 276 -0.11 -11.78 -10.62
CA LYS A 276 -0.44 -12.01 -12.03
C LYS A 276 -0.16 -10.75 -12.84
N LEU A 277 0.09 -10.89 -14.13
CA LEU A 277 0.39 -9.75 -14.99
C LEU A 277 -0.70 -8.67 -14.93
N GLU A 278 -1.97 -9.09 -14.90
CA GLU A 278 -3.11 -8.17 -14.82
C GLU A 278 -3.12 -7.43 -13.48
N ARG A 279 -2.84 -8.16 -12.39
CA ARG A 279 -2.76 -7.59 -11.04
C ARG A 279 -1.59 -6.60 -10.93
N PHE A 280 -0.44 -6.94 -11.49
CA PHE A 280 0.70 -6.04 -11.56
C PHE A 280 0.36 -4.76 -12.34
N ALA A 281 -0.30 -4.91 -13.48
CA ALA A 281 -0.68 -3.77 -14.31
C ALA A 281 -1.70 -2.85 -13.62
N TYR A 282 -2.64 -3.42 -12.84
CA TYR A 282 -3.51 -2.64 -11.95
C TYR A 282 -2.70 -1.82 -10.94
N CYS A 283 -1.76 -2.46 -10.24
CA CYS A 283 -0.96 -1.78 -9.22
C CYS A 283 -0.05 -0.71 -9.85
N LEU A 284 0.52 -0.98 -11.02
CA LEU A 284 1.32 -0.02 -11.78
C LEU A 284 0.49 1.19 -12.22
N ALA A 285 -0.69 0.97 -12.80
CA ALA A 285 -1.62 2.02 -13.19
C ALA A 285 -2.00 2.90 -12.00
N PHE A 286 -2.31 2.26 -10.87
CA PHE A 286 -2.67 2.93 -9.64
C PHE A 286 -1.53 3.83 -9.14
N VAL A 287 -0.30 3.30 -9.05
CA VAL A 287 0.86 4.08 -8.59
C VAL A 287 1.21 5.21 -9.56
N GLN A 288 1.10 4.99 -10.87
CA GLN A 288 1.33 6.05 -11.86
C GLN A 288 0.29 7.17 -11.73
N LEU A 289 -0.99 6.83 -11.55
CA LEU A 289 -2.05 7.80 -11.31
C LEU A 289 -1.85 8.58 -10.00
N ALA A 290 -1.44 7.90 -8.93
CA ALA A 290 -1.09 8.53 -7.67
C ALA A 290 0.04 9.56 -7.81
N GLU A 291 1.06 9.26 -8.62
CA GLU A 291 2.18 10.18 -8.87
C GLU A 291 1.79 11.38 -9.73
N ILE A 292 0.71 11.33 -10.52
CA ILE A 292 0.21 12.45 -11.34
C ILE A 292 -0.56 13.48 -10.49
N VAL A 293 -1.21 13.03 -9.41
CA VAL A 293 -1.96 13.90 -8.48
C VAL A 293 -1.04 14.66 -7.52
N SER A 294 0.18 14.16 -7.30
CA SER A 294 1.18 14.74 -6.39
C SER A 294 1.82 16.01 -6.94
#